data_AF-A0A838ST81-F1
#
_entry.id   AF-A0A838ST81-F1
#
_cell.length_a   1.000
_cell.length_b   1.000
_cell.length_c   1.000
_cell.angle_alpha   90.00
_cell.angle_beta   90.00
_cell.angle_gamma   90.00
#
_symmetry.space_group_name_H-M   'P 1'
#
loop_
_entity.id
_entity.type
_entity.pdbx_description
1 polymer ?
#
loop_
_entity_poly.entity_id
_entity_poly.type
_entity_poly.pdbx_seq_one_letter_code
_entity_poly.pdbx_strand_id
1 'polypeptide(L)'
;MPSALFAGQSFGTEVPTSPPLDEVPGLTAVYGSGYQSGYLLALVLGIVIGAADLRHRTATQTFLATPRRGRVVVAKMVVAAAAGLLYGIVAQVATVMAAAPVVLARGAALRLSDNEVVRSLVLGVPGIAVWCVIGVALGILLRNQIAAILVAVIYVFVGDLLIAGLLSLADLDGAVPYTPNNASTAAVEGFIPFELLEWWAGLIVLLAYGVFIALLGWLVGRRRDIT
;
A
#
# COMPACT_ATOMS: atom_id res chain seq x y z
N MET A 1 43.47 -23.27 -7.64
CA MET A 1 42.37 -23.35 -8.62
C MET A 1 41.21 -24.13 -8.01
N PRO A 2 40.16 -23.43 -7.54
CA PRO A 2 38.85 -24.05 -7.38
C PRO A 2 37.71 -23.10 -7.83
N SER A 3 37.06 -23.36 -8.96
CA SER A 3 35.87 -22.60 -9.40
C SER A 3 34.98 -23.43 -10.32
N ALA A 4 34.51 -24.58 -9.84
CA ALA A 4 33.65 -25.48 -10.61
C ALA A 4 32.53 -26.14 -9.77
N LEU A 5 32.15 -25.55 -8.62
CA LEU A 5 31.16 -26.17 -7.72
C LEU A 5 29.78 -25.48 -7.70
N PHE A 6 29.56 -24.45 -8.54
CA PHE A 6 28.27 -23.76 -8.64
C PHE A 6 27.80 -23.55 -10.09
N ALA A 7 28.18 -24.45 -11.00
CA ALA A 7 27.63 -24.47 -12.35
C ALA A 7 26.52 -25.53 -12.44
N GLY A 8 25.28 -25.06 -12.51
CA GLY A 8 24.23 -25.71 -13.29
C GLY A 8 23.62 -26.99 -12.73
N GLN A 9 22.61 -26.86 -11.87
CA GLN A 9 21.41 -27.68 -12.02
C GLN A 9 20.29 -26.77 -12.52
N SER A 10 20.16 -26.72 -13.85
CA SER A 10 18.99 -26.21 -14.54
C SER A 10 17.81 -27.15 -14.27
N PHE A 11 17.12 -26.93 -13.16
CA PHE A 11 15.73 -27.37 -13.05
C PHE A 11 14.95 -26.55 -14.09
N GLY A 12 14.31 -27.22 -15.04
CA GLY A 12 13.49 -26.60 -16.07
C GLY A 12 12.40 -25.75 -15.45
N THR A 13 12.68 -24.47 -15.29
CA THR A 13 11.84 -23.53 -14.57
C THR A 13 11.87 -22.23 -15.34
N GLU A 14 10.73 -21.85 -15.90
CA GLU A 14 10.40 -20.45 -16.10
C GLU A 14 10.26 -19.82 -14.69
N VAL A 15 11.33 -19.82 -13.89
CA VAL A 15 11.39 -18.93 -12.72
C VAL A 15 11.34 -17.55 -13.33
N PRO A 16 10.41 -16.68 -12.92
CA PRO A 16 10.50 -15.27 -13.28
C PRO A 16 11.85 -14.77 -12.77
N THR A 17 12.83 -14.68 -13.66
CA THR A 17 14.14 -14.16 -13.33
C THR A 17 13.93 -12.70 -13.01
N SER A 18 14.22 -12.30 -11.76
CA SER A 18 14.17 -10.90 -11.37
C SER A 18 14.98 -10.09 -12.37
N PRO A 19 14.43 -9.01 -12.95
CA PRO A 19 15.14 -8.27 -13.99
C PRO A 19 16.49 -7.75 -13.48
N PRO A 20 17.51 -7.66 -14.35
CA PRO A 20 18.80 -7.11 -13.99
C PRO A 20 18.70 -5.68 -13.43
N LEU A 21 19.56 -5.32 -12.48
CA LEU A 21 19.53 -4.00 -11.81
C LEU A 21 20.01 -2.84 -12.69
N ASP A 22 20.66 -3.16 -13.80
CA ASP A 22 21.05 -2.23 -14.86
C ASP A 22 19.88 -1.86 -15.80
N GLU A 23 18.81 -2.66 -15.76
CA GLU A 23 17.58 -2.41 -16.49
C GLU A 23 16.54 -1.69 -15.63
N VAL A 24 15.68 -0.91 -16.28
CA VAL A 24 14.61 -0.15 -15.62
C VAL A 24 13.65 -1.04 -14.82
N PRO A 25 13.18 -2.20 -15.34
CA PRO A 25 12.30 -3.10 -14.59
C PRO A 25 12.92 -3.64 -13.29
N GLY A 26 14.25 -3.82 -13.25
CA GLY A 26 14.95 -4.28 -12.05
C GLY A 26 14.98 -3.19 -10.98
N LEU A 27 15.18 -1.94 -11.40
CA LEU A 27 15.16 -0.79 -10.50
C LEU A 27 13.74 -0.46 -10.01
N THR A 28 12.72 -0.50 -10.86
CA THR A 28 11.33 -0.29 -10.44
C THR A 28 10.88 -1.38 -9.46
N ALA A 29 11.35 -2.63 -9.60
CA ALA A 29 11.13 -3.68 -8.60
C ALA A 29 11.77 -3.35 -7.23
N VAL A 30 13.03 -2.90 -7.24
CA VAL A 30 13.74 -2.52 -6.00
C VAL A 30 13.06 -1.33 -5.32
N TYR A 31 12.78 -0.25 -6.05
CA TYR A 31 12.07 0.90 -5.49
C TYR A 31 10.62 0.56 -5.10
N GLY A 32 9.94 -0.29 -5.87
CA GLY A 32 8.60 -0.80 -5.58
C GLY A 32 8.52 -1.59 -4.26
N SER A 33 9.57 -2.30 -3.88
CA SER A 33 9.63 -2.99 -2.58
C SER A 33 9.61 -2.01 -1.38
N GLY A 34 10.23 -0.83 -1.55
CA GLY A 34 10.17 0.25 -0.57
C GLY A 34 8.78 0.88 -0.49
N TYR A 35 8.08 1.02 -1.62
CA TYR A 35 6.68 1.42 -1.66
C TYR A 35 5.77 0.47 -0.86
N GLN A 36 5.97 -0.84 -0.98
CA GLN A 36 5.20 -1.83 -0.23
C GLN A 36 5.33 -1.67 1.29
N SER A 37 6.56 -1.51 1.76
CA SER A 37 6.85 -1.24 3.16
C SER A 37 6.26 0.11 3.61
N GLY A 38 6.35 1.12 2.75
CA GLY A 38 5.79 2.45 2.96
C GLY A 38 4.29 2.42 3.17
N TYR A 39 3.52 1.82 2.26
CA TYR A 39 2.06 1.85 2.36
C TYR A 39 1.55 1.06 3.58
N LEU A 40 2.22 -0.01 4.01
CA LEU A 40 1.85 -0.77 5.20
C LEU A 40 1.96 0.08 6.47
N LEU A 41 3.05 0.83 6.59
CA LEU A 41 3.23 1.75 7.72
C LEU A 41 2.23 2.92 7.66
N ALA A 42 1.92 3.44 6.48
CA ALA A 42 0.89 4.46 6.31
C ALA A 42 -0.51 3.93 6.67
N LEU A 43 -0.82 2.69 6.29
CA LEU A 43 -2.05 2.01 6.67
C LEU A 43 -2.18 1.91 8.19
N VAL A 44 -1.09 1.51 8.88
CA VAL A 44 -1.04 1.47 10.35
C VAL A 44 -1.20 2.88 10.94
N LEU A 45 -0.51 3.88 10.41
CA LEU A 45 -0.65 5.29 10.82
C LEU A 45 -2.11 5.74 10.74
N GLY A 46 -2.78 5.44 9.61
CA GLY A 46 -4.20 5.69 9.41
C GLY A 46 -5.06 5.01 10.48
N ILE A 47 -4.81 3.73 10.77
CA ILE A 47 -5.54 2.99 11.81
C ILE A 47 -5.39 3.66 13.17
N VAL A 48 -4.19 4.12 13.52
CA VAL A 48 -3.96 4.86 14.78
C VAL A 48 -4.78 6.14 14.81
N ILE A 49 -4.76 6.94 13.74
CA ILE A 49 -5.56 8.18 13.63
C ILE A 49 -7.07 7.89 13.77
N GLY A 50 -7.55 6.83 13.11
CA GLY A 50 -8.94 6.42 13.15
C GLY A 50 -9.39 5.97 14.55
N ALA A 51 -8.57 5.16 15.22
CA ALA A 51 -8.89 4.54 16.51
C ALA A 51 -8.49 5.38 17.74
N ALA A 52 -7.72 6.45 17.58
CA ALA A 52 -7.15 7.25 18.67
C ALA A 52 -8.18 7.66 19.74
N ASP A 53 -9.35 8.15 19.31
CA ASP A 53 -10.37 8.69 20.23
C ASP A 53 -10.95 7.60 21.15
N LEU A 54 -10.99 6.36 20.66
CA LEU A 54 -11.50 5.21 21.40
C LEU A 54 -10.43 4.67 22.35
N ARG A 55 -9.18 4.64 21.91
CA ARG A 55 -8.04 4.22 22.75
C ARG A 55 -7.82 5.18 23.93
N HIS A 56 -7.91 6.48 23.69
CA HIS A 56 -7.65 7.51 24.70
C HIS A 56 -8.91 7.94 25.47
N ARG A 57 -10.08 7.33 25.19
CA ARG A 57 -11.37 7.68 25.81
C ARG A 57 -11.75 9.16 25.64
N THR A 58 -11.26 9.81 24.59
CA THR A 58 -11.54 11.22 24.28
C THR A 58 -12.71 11.40 23.32
N ALA A 59 -13.33 10.31 22.86
CA ALA A 59 -14.50 10.34 21.98
C ALA A 59 -15.64 11.20 22.54
N THR A 60 -15.98 11.03 23.82
CA THR A 60 -17.05 11.79 24.47
C THR A 60 -16.75 13.29 24.49
N GLN A 61 -15.53 13.68 24.86
CA GLN A 61 -15.11 15.09 24.87
C GLN A 61 -15.15 15.72 23.47
N THR A 62 -14.72 14.97 22.46
CA THR A 62 -14.72 15.42 21.06
C THR A 62 -16.15 15.67 20.55
N PHE A 63 -17.08 14.76 20.86
CA PHE A 63 -18.47 14.90 20.43
C PHE A 63 -19.28 15.90 21.24
N LEU A 64 -18.88 16.20 22.49
CA LEU A 64 -19.43 17.33 23.24
C LEU A 64 -19.00 18.68 22.63
N ALA A 65 -17.74 18.80 22.20
CA ALA A 65 -17.25 20.01 21.55
C ALA A 65 -17.82 20.20 20.12
N THR A 66 -17.95 19.11 19.36
CA THR A 66 -18.53 19.12 18.01
C THR A 66 -19.58 18.01 17.86
N PRO A 67 -20.89 18.31 18.00
CA PRO A 67 -21.95 17.30 17.98
C PRO A 67 -22.16 16.64 16.60
N ARG A 68 -21.50 17.14 15.54
CA ARG A 68 -21.59 16.61 14.18
C ARG A 68 -20.53 15.54 13.92
N ARG A 69 -20.81 14.30 14.33
CA ARG A 69 -19.88 13.15 14.22
C ARG A 69 -19.28 12.93 12.83
N GLY A 70 -20.08 13.12 11.78
CA GLY A 70 -19.62 13.00 10.39
C GLY A 70 -18.53 14.01 10.03
N ARG A 71 -18.53 15.22 10.61
CA ARG A 71 -17.48 16.23 10.37
C ARG A 71 -16.14 15.81 10.96
N VAL A 72 -16.15 15.19 12.14
CA VAL A 72 -14.94 14.67 12.78
C VAL A 72 -14.31 13.56 11.93
N VAL A 73 -15.13 12.64 11.42
CA VAL A 73 -14.65 11.56 10.55
C VAL A 73 -14.04 12.12 9.26
N VAL A 74 -14.73 13.05 8.59
CA VAL A 74 -14.18 13.68 7.37
C VAL A 74 -12.89 14.44 7.68
N ALA A 75 -12.82 15.18 8.79
CA ALA A 75 -11.60 15.86 9.21
C ALA A 75 -10.44 14.87 9.41
N LYS A 76 -10.68 13.72 10.03
CA LYS A 76 -9.67 12.66 10.17
C LYS A 76 -9.21 12.11 8.82
N MET A 77 -10.13 11.89 7.88
CA MET A 77 -9.76 11.44 6.52
C MET A 77 -8.88 12.48 5.81
N VAL A 78 -9.23 13.76 5.89
CA VAL A 78 -8.44 14.86 5.29
C VAL A 78 -7.06 14.97 5.94
N VAL A 79 -6.99 14.93 7.26
CA VAL A 79 -5.72 14.96 8.01
C VAL A 79 -4.88 13.73 7.66
N ALA A 80 -5.48 12.55 7.55
CA ALA A 80 -4.76 11.33 7.17
C ALA A 80 -4.30 11.33 5.72
N ALA A 81 -5.07 11.91 4.79
CA ALA A 81 -4.61 12.12 3.42
C ALA A 81 -3.39 13.04 3.38
N ALA A 82 -3.42 14.17 4.10
CA ALA A 82 -2.29 15.09 4.19
C ALA A 82 -1.07 14.43 4.88
N ALA A 83 -1.27 13.76 6.01
CA ALA A 83 -0.22 13.03 6.72
C ALA A 83 0.35 11.90 5.86
N GLY A 84 -0.50 11.19 5.13
CA GLY A 84 -0.12 10.12 4.21
C GLY A 84 0.68 10.63 3.00
N LEU A 85 0.34 11.81 2.46
CA LEU A 85 1.13 12.46 1.42
C LEU A 85 2.53 12.87 1.92
N LEU A 86 2.59 13.54 3.09
CA LEU A 86 3.86 13.93 3.71
C LEU A 86 4.72 12.70 4.02
N TYR A 87 4.12 11.69 4.63
CA TYR A 87 4.78 10.43 4.93
C TYR A 87 5.21 9.70 3.64
N GLY A 88 4.38 9.70 2.59
CA GLY A 88 4.68 9.09 1.31
C GLY A 88 5.93 9.70 0.65
N ILE A 89 6.08 11.03 0.70
CA ILE A 89 7.29 11.71 0.22
C ILE A 89 8.51 11.20 1.01
N VAL A 90 8.42 11.17 2.35
CA VAL A 90 9.51 10.69 3.21
C VAL A 90 9.84 9.23 2.92
N ALA A 91 8.84 8.37 2.75
CA ALA A 91 9.01 6.95 2.46
C ALA A 91 9.69 6.72 1.10
N GLN A 92 9.34 7.51 0.08
CA GLN A 92 9.96 7.42 -1.25
C GLN A 92 11.41 7.89 -1.21
N VAL A 93 11.70 9.01 -0.53
CA VAL A 93 13.08 9.47 -0.31
C VAL A 93 13.88 8.42 0.47
N ALA A 94 13.32 7.87 1.55
CA ALA A 94 13.97 6.83 2.34
C ALA A 94 14.25 5.57 1.52
N THR A 95 13.34 5.21 0.61
CA THR A 95 13.47 4.10 -0.32
C THR A 95 14.67 4.30 -1.24
N VAL A 96 14.78 5.47 -1.89
CA VAL A 96 15.92 5.80 -2.75
C VAL A 96 17.23 5.80 -1.95
N MET A 97 17.22 6.39 -0.76
CA MET A 97 18.40 6.44 0.12
C MET A 97 18.86 5.05 0.58
N ALA A 98 17.94 4.13 0.84
CA ALA A 98 18.24 2.76 1.25
C ALA A 98 18.68 1.88 0.06
N ALA A 99 18.07 2.06 -1.11
CA ALA A 99 18.36 1.28 -2.30
C ALA A 99 19.68 1.71 -2.97
N ALA A 100 20.00 3.00 -2.96
CA ALA A 100 21.13 3.53 -3.71
C ALA A 100 22.49 2.88 -3.40
N PRO A 101 22.88 2.66 -2.12
CA PRO A 101 24.13 1.98 -1.80
C PRO A 101 24.20 0.56 -2.36
N VAL A 102 23.08 -0.18 -2.35
CA VAL A 102 23.01 -1.56 -2.82
C VAL A 102 23.14 -1.62 -4.34
N VAL A 103 22.44 -0.73 -5.05
CA VAL A 103 22.47 -0.63 -6.52
C VAL A 103 23.89 -0.26 -6.99
N LEU A 104 24.50 0.74 -6.36
CA LEU A 104 25.87 1.18 -6.69
C LEU A 104 26.91 0.09 -6.37
N ALA A 105 26.78 -0.61 -5.24
CA ALA A 105 27.67 -1.71 -4.87
C ALA A 105 27.59 -2.90 -5.84
N ARG A 106 26.47 -3.06 -6.56
CA ARG A 106 26.28 -4.06 -7.62
C ARG A 106 26.68 -3.58 -9.01
N GLY A 107 27.26 -2.37 -9.12
CA GLY A 107 27.75 -1.81 -10.38
C GLY A 107 26.68 -1.25 -11.30
N ALA A 108 25.44 -1.12 -10.83
CA ALA A 108 24.33 -0.57 -11.60
C ALA A 108 24.17 0.95 -11.37
N ALA A 109 23.62 1.65 -12.36
CA ALA A 109 23.27 3.06 -12.25
C ALA A 109 21.92 3.24 -11.53
N LEU A 110 21.74 4.33 -10.77
CA LEU A 110 20.48 4.58 -10.04
C LEU A 110 19.30 4.93 -10.95
N ARG A 111 19.58 5.40 -12.18
CA ARG A 111 18.63 5.78 -13.24
C ARG A 111 17.47 6.67 -12.76
N LEU A 112 17.74 7.57 -11.79
CA LEU A 112 16.76 8.52 -11.25
C LEU A 112 16.33 9.62 -12.24
N SER A 113 16.95 9.67 -13.43
CA SER A 113 16.53 10.52 -14.54
C SER A 113 15.52 9.85 -15.48
N ASP A 114 15.32 8.53 -15.35
CA ASP A 114 14.43 7.80 -16.24
C ASP A 114 12.97 8.05 -15.85
N ASN A 115 12.15 8.34 -16.86
CA ASN A 115 10.76 8.74 -16.67
C ASN A 115 9.93 7.67 -15.92
N GLU A 116 10.19 6.38 -16.17
CA GLU A 116 9.49 5.27 -15.52
C GLU A 116 9.82 5.17 -14.03
N VAL A 117 11.12 5.28 -13.68
CA VAL A 117 11.57 5.31 -12.28
C VAL A 117 10.98 6.50 -11.53
N VAL A 118 11.08 7.70 -12.12
CA VAL A 118 10.55 8.93 -11.52
C VAL A 118 9.03 8.84 -11.38
N ARG A 119 8.33 8.33 -12.40
CA ARG A 119 6.88 8.14 -12.35
C ARG A 119 6.49 7.19 -11.22
N SER A 120 7.14 6.03 -11.10
CA SER A 120 6.90 5.06 -10.03
C SER A 120 7.04 5.69 -8.64
N LEU A 121 8.14 6.41 -8.40
CA LEU A 121 8.40 7.11 -7.13
C LEU A 121 7.33 8.18 -6.84
N VAL A 122 6.97 8.98 -7.85
CA VAL A 122 5.98 10.07 -7.72
C VAL A 122 4.57 9.52 -7.49
N LEU A 123 4.15 8.50 -8.25
CA LEU A 123 2.83 7.87 -8.12
C LEU A 123 2.69 7.04 -6.84
N GLY A 124 3.80 6.56 -6.28
CA GLY A 124 3.78 5.90 -4.99
C GLY A 124 3.39 6.83 -3.84
N VAL A 125 3.59 8.15 -3.95
CA VAL A 125 3.18 9.10 -2.90
C VAL A 125 1.65 9.13 -2.70
N PRO A 126 0.81 9.39 -3.72
CA PRO A 126 -0.64 9.33 -3.58
C PRO A 126 -1.13 7.92 -3.26
N GLY A 127 -0.46 6.87 -3.76
CA GLY A 127 -0.77 5.49 -3.37
C GLY A 127 -0.66 5.25 -1.87
N ILE A 128 0.47 5.64 -1.26
CA ILE A 128 0.69 5.58 0.19
C ILE A 128 -0.36 6.40 0.95
N ALA A 129 -0.72 7.58 0.44
CA ALA A 129 -1.75 8.41 1.07
C ALA A 129 -3.13 7.75 1.07
N VAL A 130 -3.50 7.05 -0.01
CA VAL A 130 -4.75 6.29 -0.09
C VAL A 130 -4.77 5.17 0.95
N TRP A 131 -3.67 4.42 1.09
CA TRP A 131 -3.55 3.40 2.13
C TRP A 131 -3.68 3.95 3.55
N CYS A 132 -3.17 5.17 3.80
CA CYS A 132 -3.39 5.87 5.07
C CYS A 132 -4.88 6.15 5.33
N VAL A 133 -5.61 6.63 4.32
CA VAL A 133 -7.07 6.89 4.42
C VAL A 133 -7.85 5.60 4.65
N ILE A 134 -7.50 4.52 3.96
CA ILE A 134 -8.06 3.17 4.17
C ILE A 134 -7.85 2.75 5.64
N GLY A 135 -6.66 3.01 6.18
CA GLY A 135 -6.35 2.73 7.58
C GLY A 135 -7.27 3.45 8.56
N VAL A 136 -7.54 4.73 8.33
CA VAL A 136 -8.48 5.50 9.17
C VAL A 136 -9.86 4.85 9.19
N ALA A 137 -10.37 4.47 8.02
CA ALA A 137 -11.68 3.83 7.93
C ALA A 137 -11.71 2.49 8.68
N LEU A 138 -10.66 1.67 8.57
CA LEU A 138 -10.53 0.42 9.32
C LEU A 138 -10.48 0.67 10.83
N GLY A 139 -9.71 1.66 11.29
CA GLY A 139 -9.63 2.05 12.69
C GLY A 139 -10.98 2.49 13.26
N ILE A 140 -11.74 3.25 12.48
CA ILE A 140 -13.12 3.68 12.83
C ILE A 140 -14.08 2.49 12.86
N LEU A 141 -13.97 1.57 11.89
CA LEU A 141 -14.89 0.45 11.72
C LEU A 141 -14.73 -0.60 12.82
N LEU A 142 -13.47 -0.94 13.15
CA LEU A 142 -13.15 -2.05 14.05
C LEU A 142 -13.10 -1.65 15.52
N ARG A 143 -12.94 -0.36 15.84
CA ARG A 143 -12.93 0.21 17.22
C ARG A 143 -11.85 -0.32 18.17
N ASN A 144 -11.21 -1.43 17.84
CA ASN A 144 -10.07 -2.01 18.53
C ASN A 144 -8.84 -1.84 17.64
N GLN A 145 -7.94 -0.94 18.05
CA GLN A 145 -6.74 -0.59 17.29
C GLN A 145 -5.86 -1.82 17.00
N ILE A 146 -5.70 -2.72 17.99
CA ILE A 146 -4.88 -3.92 17.83
C ILE A 146 -5.51 -4.86 16.81
N ALA A 147 -6.82 -5.11 16.91
CA ALA A 147 -7.54 -5.94 15.95
C ALA A 147 -7.47 -5.36 14.54
N ALA A 148 -7.59 -4.03 14.40
CA ALA A 148 -7.48 -3.36 13.11
C ALA A 148 -6.09 -3.51 12.48
N ILE A 149 -5.03 -3.35 13.26
CA ILE A 149 -3.65 -3.57 12.78
C ILE A 149 -3.46 -5.03 12.34
N LEU A 150 -3.93 -5.99 13.14
CA LEU A 150 -3.81 -7.41 12.79
C LEU A 150 -4.53 -7.76 11.49
N VAL A 151 -5.78 -7.31 11.33
CA VAL A 151 -6.55 -7.52 10.09
C VAL A 151 -5.84 -6.88 8.90
N ALA A 152 -5.33 -5.66 9.05
CA ALA A 152 -4.61 -4.96 8.00
C ALA A 152 -3.32 -5.68 7.58
N VAL A 153 -2.51 -6.13 8.53
CA VAL A 153 -1.27 -6.88 8.25
C VAL A 153 -1.59 -8.20 7.57
N ILE A 154 -2.56 -8.97 8.09
CA ILE A 154 -2.99 -10.23 7.47
C ILE A 154 -3.46 -9.99 6.04
N TYR A 155 -4.25 -8.93 5.82
CA TYR A 155 -4.72 -8.57 4.48
C TYR A 155 -3.57 -8.22 3.52
N VAL A 156 -2.59 -7.42 3.95
CA VAL A 156 -1.48 -7.01 3.07
C VAL A 156 -0.60 -8.20 2.67
N PHE A 157 -0.35 -9.16 3.56
CA PHE A 157 0.54 -10.28 3.27
C PHE A 157 -0.15 -11.51 2.69
N VAL A 158 -1.41 -11.76 3.08
CA VAL A 158 -2.13 -13.01 2.77
C VAL A 158 -3.46 -12.74 2.07
N GLY A 159 -3.97 -11.50 2.12
CA GLY A 159 -5.29 -11.15 1.60
C GLY A 159 -5.44 -11.43 0.10
N ASP A 160 -4.47 -11.04 -0.72
CA ASP A 160 -4.53 -11.31 -2.16
C ASP A 160 -4.46 -12.80 -2.48
N LEU A 161 -3.68 -13.59 -1.73
CA LEU A 161 -3.61 -15.04 -1.95
C LEU A 161 -4.98 -15.69 -1.70
N LEU A 162 -5.66 -15.27 -0.62
CA LEU A 162 -7.00 -15.76 -0.30
C LEU A 162 -8.04 -15.28 -1.32
N ILE A 163 -8.00 -14.01 -1.71
CA ILE A 163 -8.93 -13.44 -2.69
C ILE A 163 -8.74 -14.10 -4.05
N ALA A 164 -7.49 -14.28 -4.51
CA ALA A 164 -7.20 -14.94 -5.76
C ALA A 164 -7.69 -16.40 -5.75
N GLY A 165 -7.45 -17.14 -4.67
CA GLY A 165 -7.97 -18.50 -4.52
C GLY A 165 -9.51 -18.55 -4.57
N LEU A 166 -10.19 -17.61 -3.89
CA LEU A 166 -11.65 -17.52 -3.91
C LEU A 166 -12.21 -17.13 -5.29
N LEU A 167 -11.56 -16.20 -6.00
CA LEU A 167 -11.96 -15.78 -7.34
C LEU A 167 -11.76 -16.91 -8.35
N SER A 168 -10.69 -17.68 -8.22
CA SER A 168 -10.43 -18.85 -9.07
C SER A 168 -11.49 -19.93 -8.89
N LEU A 169 -11.93 -20.18 -7.65
CA LEU A 169 -13.05 -21.09 -7.38
C LEU A 169 -14.39 -20.61 -7.96
N ALA A 170 -14.51 -19.32 -8.29
CA ALA A 170 -15.70 -18.71 -8.86
C ALA A 170 -15.57 -18.45 -10.38
N ASP A 171 -14.50 -18.92 -11.04
CA ASP A 171 -14.16 -18.64 -12.44
C ASP A 171 -14.04 -17.14 -12.76
N LEU A 172 -13.53 -16.35 -11.79
CA LEU A 172 -13.38 -14.88 -11.86
C LEU A 172 -11.91 -14.43 -11.78
N ASP A 173 -10.98 -15.20 -12.34
CA ASP A 173 -9.53 -14.90 -12.30
C ASP A 173 -9.20 -13.52 -12.87
N GLY A 174 -9.97 -13.04 -13.85
CA GLY A 174 -9.81 -11.69 -14.42
C GLY A 174 -10.03 -10.53 -13.42
N ALA A 175 -10.60 -10.80 -12.25
CA ALA A 175 -10.79 -9.80 -11.20
C ALA A 175 -9.57 -9.66 -10.25
N VAL A 176 -8.61 -10.59 -10.28
CA VAL A 176 -7.43 -10.58 -9.41
C VAL A 176 -6.59 -9.29 -9.56
N PRO A 177 -6.35 -8.76 -10.77
CA PRO A 177 -5.60 -7.51 -10.92
C PRO A 177 -6.28 -6.28 -10.30
N TYR A 178 -7.60 -6.35 -10.06
CA TYR A 178 -8.39 -5.26 -9.49
C TYR A 178 -8.40 -5.25 -7.96
N THR A 179 -7.72 -6.18 -7.28
CA THR A 179 -7.63 -6.11 -5.81
C THR A 179 -6.85 -4.87 -5.37
N PRO A 180 -7.15 -4.27 -4.21
CA PRO A 180 -6.48 -3.05 -3.75
C PRO A 180 -4.94 -3.12 -3.76
N ASN A 181 -4.36 -4.26 -3.39
CA ASN A 181 -2.91 -4.43 -3.35
C ASN A 181 -2.31 -4.66 -4.75
N ASN A 182 -2.97 -5.41 -5.64
CA ASN A 182 -2.54 -5.54 -7.03
C ASN A 182 -2.67 -4.23 -7.81
N ALA A 183 -3.80 -3.53 -7.67
CA ALA A 183 -4.02 -2.21 -8.27
C ALA A 183 -3.00 -1.17 -7.76
N SER A 184 -2.66 -1.23 -6.47
CA SER A 184 -1.62 -0.41 -5.86
C SER A 184 -0.23 -0.72 -6.42
N THR A 185 0.09 -1.98 -6.64
CA THR A 185 1.35 -2.41 -7.26
C THR A 185 1.41 -2.00 -8.72
N ALA A 186 0.30 -2.10 -9.45
CA ALA A 186 0.17 -1.65 -10.83
C ALA A 186 0.44 -0.14 -10.97
N ALA A 187 -0.10 0.66 -10.05
CA ALA A 187 0.05 2.11 -10.05
C ALA A 187 1.51 2.60 -9.99
N VAL A 188 2.41 1.79 -9.43
CA VAL A 188 3.84 2.08 -9.32
C VAL A 188 4.70 1.26 -10.30
N GLU A 189 4.07 0.60 -11.28
CA GLU A 189 4.74 -0.29 -12.24
C GLU A 189 5.60 -1.36 -11.52
N GLY A 190 5.09 -1.86 -10.40
CA GLY A 190 5.77 -2.85 -9.57
C GLY A 190 5.85 -4.23 -10.26
N PHE A 191 6.95 -4.94 -10.04
CA PHE A 191 7.17 -6.25 -10.63
C PHE A 191 6.56 -7.38 -9.78
N ILE A 192 5.59 -8.10 -10.35
CA ILE A 192 5.01 -9.33 -9.80
C ILE A 192 4.81 -10.34 -10.94
N PRO A 193 4.72 -11.66 -10.65
CA PRO A 193 4.83 -12.71 -11.67
C PRO A 193 3.57 -12.92 -12.53
N PHE A 194 2.67 -11.95 -12.61
CA PHE A 194 1.44 -11.99 -13.37
C PHE A 194 1.18 -10.64 -14.05
N GLU A 195 0.23 -10.61 -15.00
CA GLU A 195 -0.12 -9.40 -15.73
C GLU A 195 -0.93 -8.44 -14.84
N LEU A 196 -0.48 -7.19 -14.76
CA LEU A 196 -1.13 -6.13 -14.00
C LEU A 196 -1.93 -5.23 -14.92
N LEU A 197 -2.83 -4.46 -14.31
CA LEU A 197 -3.40 -3.29 -14.96
C LEU A 197 -2.29 -2.32 -15.41
N GLU A 198 -2.60 -1.53 -16.43
CA GLU A 198 -1.83 -0.34 -16.74
C GLU A 198 -1.78 0.59 -15.52
N TRP A 199 -0.66 1.31 -15.33
CA TRP A 199 -0.39 2.12 -14.15
C TRP A 199 -1.52 3.12 -13.82
N TRP A 200 -2.13 3.73 -14.83
CA TRP A 200 -3.22 4.69 -14.65
C TRP A 200 -4.51 4.00 -14.21
N ALA A 201 -4.78 2.79 -14.73
CA ALA A 201 -5.95 2.01 -14.36
C ALA A 201 -5.82 1.50 -12.92
N GLY A 202 -4.63 1.03 -12.54
CA GLY A 202 -4.31 0.66 -11.15
C GLY A 202 -4.53 1.83 -10.18
N LEU A 203 -4.09 3.04 -10.55
CA LEU A 203 -4.28 4.24 -9.74
C LEU A 203 -5.77 4.60 -9.57
N ILE A 204 -6.55 4.55 -10.65
CA ILE A 204 -8.00 4.82 -10.61
C ILE A 204 -8.71 3.81 -9.70
N VAL A 205 -8.39 2.53 -9.85
CA VAL A 205 -8.97 1.46 -9.03
C VAL A 205 -8.62 1.67 -7.56
N LEU A 206 -7.36 1.96 -7.23
CA LEU A 206 -6.93 2.22 -5.86
C LEU A 206 -7.66 3.43 -5.26
N LEU A 207 -7.78 4.53 -6.02
CA LEU A 207 -8.54 5.71 -5.59
C LEU A 207 -10.01 5.38 -5.36
N ALA A 208 -10.62 4.59 -6.24
CA ALA A 208 -12.01 4.14 -6.08
C ALA A 208 -12.19 3.34 -4.78
N TYR A 209 -11.27 2.43 -4.45
CA TYR A 209 -11.27 1.71 -3.17
C TYR A 209 -11.09 2.66 -1.98
N GLY A 210 -10.17 3.61 -2.07
CA GLY A 210 -9.96 4.62 -1.04
C GLY A 210 -11.23 5.41 -0.75
N VAL A 211 -11.90 5.91 -1.80
CA VAL A 211 -13.17 6.64 -1.68
C VAL A 211 -14.26 5.74 -1.12
N PHE A 212 -14.42 4.53 -1.63
CA PHE A 212 -15.43 3.58 -1.17
C PHE A 212 -15.27 3.26 0.33
N ILE A 213 -14.05 2.93 0.76
CA ILE A 213 -13.73 2.60 2.14
C ILE A 213 -13.87 3.83 3.05
N ALA A 214 -13.45 5.01 2.60
CA ALA A 214 -13.64 6.26 3.34
C ALA A 214 -15.13 6.59 3.53
N LEU A 215 -15.95 6.39 2.49
CA LEU A 215 -17.40 6.53 2.56
C LEU A 215 -18.00 5.53 3.54
N LEU A 216 -17.60 4.26 3.52
CA LEU A 216 -18.04 3.27 4.50
C LEU A 216 -17.70 3.70 5.94
N GLY A 217 -16.46 4.14 6.17
CA GLY A 217 -16.02 4.67 7.47
C GLY A 217 -16.88 5.85 7.94
N TRP A 218 -17.20 6.78 7.03
CA TRP A 218 -18.09 7.92 7.32
C TRP A 218 -19.54 7.49 7.60
N LEU A 219 -20.10 6.61 6.79
CA LEU A 219 -21.48 6.11 6.92
C LEU A 219 -21.69 5.30 8.19
N VAL A 220 -20.68 4.56 8.63
CA VAL A 220 -20.71 3.80 9.90
C VAL A 220 -20.50 4.74 11.09
N GLY A 221 -19.53 5.66 10.98
CA GLY A 221 -19.22 6.63 12.03
C GLY A 221 -20.39 7.57 12.37
N ARG A 222 -21.23 7.92 11.37
CA ARG A 222 -22.41 8.78 11.59
C ARG A 222 -23.58 8.09 12.31
N ARG A 223 -23.70 6.75 12.19
CA ARG A 223 -24.90 6.01 12.63
C ARG A 223 -24.77 5.33 13.99
N ARG A 224 -23.55 5.16 14.51
CA ARG A 224 -23.34 4.39 15.75
C ARG A 224 -23.23 5.32 16.96
N ASP A 225 -24.27 5.36 17.78
CA ASP A 225 -24.26 6.02 19.10
C ASP A 225 -23.28 5.36 20.07
N ILE A 226 -22.81 6.12 21.05
CA ILE A 226 -21.90 5.66 22.10
C ILE A 226 -22.76 5.56 23.35
N THR A 227 -22.98 4.33 23.82
CA THR A 227 -23.44 4.02 25.18
C THR A 227 -22.25 3.89 26.09
#